data_AF-J9E5R0-F1
#
_entry.id   AF-J9E5R0-F1
#
_cell.length_a   1.000
_cell.length_b   1.000
_cell.length_c   1.000
_cell.angle_alpha   90.00
_cell.angle_beta   90.00
_cell.angle_gamma   90.00
#
_symmetry.space_group_name_H-M   'P 1'
#
loop_
_entity.id
_entity.type
_entity.pdbx_description
1 polymer ?
#
loop_
_entity_poly.entity_id
_entity_poly.type
_entity_poly.pdbx_seq_one_letter_code
_entity_poly.pdbx_strand_id
1 'polypeptide(L)'
;MIKKCITYEGELLPFHQFDMDVGYDTGLDRVFVIWPITVCHEIDENSPLYEVSKESLRTARFEIIAILEGVVESVGSTTQARTSYLPNEILWGKRFEKLVTYQRDNGEYRIDFEKFHNVYDVDTPPCSAKELDKMRAKNAYQIAPDLNDNSAGSSPIIAIHPKGSSPRLSVLLSKGDNGTLRHPDKVETDDEDNDQTIHVDIGLQHKRSLLTHAQSPDILARHKQSIRRGPDLF
;
A
#
# COMPACT_ATOMS: atom_id res chain seq x y z
N MET A 1 -6.51 2.97 18.09
CA MET A 1 -5.71 2.05 18.93
C MET A 1 -5.77 2.44 20.40
N ILE A 2 -5.98 1.50 21.31
CA ILE A 2 -5.90 1.72 22.76
C ILE A 2 -4.55 1.23 23.28
N LYS A 3 -3.82 2.07 24.01
CA LYS A 3 -2.53 1.71 24.64
C LYS A 3 -2.30 2.54 25.90
N LYS A 4 -1.61 1.94 26.87
CA LYS A 4 -1.13 2.64 28.07
C LYS A 4 -0.03 3.65 27.69
N CYS A 5 -0.16 4.90 28.11
CA CYS A 5 0.90 5.90 27.97
C CYS A 5 1.08 6.72 29.24
N ILE A 6 2.21 7.42 29.35
CA ILE A 6 2.50 8.38 30.41
C ILE A 6 2.75 9.72 29.71
N THR A 7 2.09 10.78 30.17
CA THR A 7 2.27 12.12 29.61
C THR A 7 3.63 12.70 30.00
N TYR A 8 4.02 13.82 29.39
CA TYR A 8 5.31 14.45 29.72
C TYR A 8 5.34 15.00 31.16
N GLU A 9 4.18 15.28 31.75
CA GLU A 9 4.02 15.68 33.16
C GLU A 9 4.03 14.48 34.13
N GLY A 10 4.11 13.25 33.62
CA GLY A 10 4.11 12.04 34.44
C GLY A 10 2.73 11.49 34.79
N GLU A 11 1.65 12.01 34.20
CA GLU A 11 0.32 11.44 34.38
C GLU A 11 0.21 10.08 33.66
N LEU A 12 -0.31 9.07 34.36
CA LEU A 12 -0.53 7.76 33.78
C LEU A 12 -1.92 7.68 33.14
N LEU A 13 -1.97 7.36 31.84
CA LEU A 13 -3.20 7.10 31.09
C LEU A 13 -3.31 5.60 30.76
N PRO A 14 -4.12 4.82 31.50
CA PRO A 14 -4.19 3.36 31.31
C PRO A 14 -4.74 2.93 29.94
N PHE A 15 -5.68 3.70 29.39
CA PHE A 15 -6.41 3.38 28.16
C PHE A 15 -6.45 4.57 27.20
N HIS A 16 -5.29 5.17 26.93
CA HIS A 16 -5.23 6.27 25.98
C HIS A 16 -5.57 5.77 24.57
N GLN A 17 -6.42 6.53 23.88
CA GLN A 17 -6.87 6.23 22.53
C GLN A 17 -6.05 7.04 21.55
N PHE A 18 -5.21 6.35 20.77
CA PHE A 18 -4.49 6.91 19.64
C PHE A 18 -5.32 6.70 18.39
N ASP A 19 -5.59 7.78 17.66
CA ASP A 19 -6.25 7.67 16.37
C ASP A 19 -5.36 6.92 15.36
N MET A 20 -5.99 6.26 14.39
CA MET A 20 -5.29 5.57 13.31
C MET A 20 -5.92 5.98 11.98
N ASP A 21 -5.26 6.88 11.27
CA ASP A 21 -5.80 7.41 10.02
C ASP A 21 -5.94 6.32 8.95
N VAL A 22 -7.13 6.23 8.38
CA VAL A 22 -7.46 5.35 7.25
C VAL A 22 -7.85 6.18 6.01
N GLY A 23 -7.44 7.45 6.00
CA GLY A 23 -7.64 8.40 4.91
C GLY A 23 -8.76 9.40 5.15
N TYR A 24 -9.00 9.82 6.40
CA TYR A 24 -10.01 10.81 6.76
C TYR A 24 -9.82 12.14 6.01
N ASP A 25 -8.59 12.66 5.99
CA ASP A 25 -8.28 13.95 5.36
C ASP A 25 -8.49 13.95 3.84
N THR A 26 -8.32 12.77 3.22
CA THR A 26 -8.54 12.57 1.78
C THR A 26 -9.95 12.06 1.47
N GLY A 27 -10.70 11.69 2.51
CA GLY A 27 -12.05 11.14 2.43
C GLY A 27 -12.12 9.70 1.92
N LEU A 28 -11.01 8.95 1.96
CA LEU A 28 -10.92 7.54 1.57
C LEU A 28 -11.50 6.59 2.63
N ASP A 29 -11.70 7.08 3.85
CA ASP A 29 -12.41 6.41 4.94
C ASP A 29 -13.91 6.15 4.61
N ARG A 30 -14.47 6.97 3.72
CA ARG A 30 -15.84 6.83 3.23
C ARG A 30 -15.89 5.86 2.06
N VAL A 31 -16.20 4.61 2.40
CA VAL A 31 -16.20 3.49 1.46
C VAL A 31 -17.60 3.18 0.94
N PHE A 32 -17.68 2.76 -0.32
CA PHE A 32 -18.90 2.21 -0.90
C PHE A 32 -18.82 0.68 -0.91
N VAL A 33 -19.44 0.07 0.10
CA VAL A 33 -19.28 -1.36 0.41
C VAL A 33 -20.25 -2.22 -0.40
N ILE A 34 -19.98 -2.40 -1.70
CA ILE A 34 -20.65 -3.43 -2.52
C ILE A 34 -19.86 -4.75 -2.51
N TRP A 35 -18.53 -4.65 -2.48
CA TRP A 35 -17.60 -5.79 -2.51
C TRP A 35 -16.76 -5.80 -1.23
N PRO A 36 -16.15 -6.94 -0.87
CA PRO A 36 -15.12 -6.97 0.16
C PRO A 36 -14.05 -5.91 -0.09
N ILE A 37 -13.74 -5.13 0.93
CA ILE A 37 -12.74 -4.06 0.88
C ILE A 37 -11.63 -4.33 1.88
N THR A 38 -10.42 -3.93 1.52
CA THR A 38 -9.30 -3.86 2.46
C THR A 38 -9.14 -2.42 2.91
N VAL A 39 -9.27 -2.19 4.21
CA VAL A 39 -8.99 -0.89 4.82
C VAL A 39 -7.50 -0.82 5.14
N CYS A 40 -6.86 0.28 4.77
CA CYS A 40 -5.42 0.47 4.92
C CYS A 40 -5.15 1.63 5.87
N HIS A 41 -4.31 1.39 6.87
CA HIS A 41 -3.66 2.42 7.66
C HIS A 41 -2.20 2.51 7.21
N GLU A 42 -1.77 3.69 6.76
CA GLU A 42 -0.36 3.93 6.45
C GLU A 42 0.42 4.13 7.75
N ILE A 43 1.51 3.38 7.93
CA ILE A 43 2.39 3.52 9.09
C ILE A 43 3.43 4.60 8.78
N ASP A 44 3.04 5.85 8.97
CA ASP A 44 3.89 7.04 8.85
C ASP A 44 4.46 7.48 10.21
N GLU A 45 5.13 8.64 10.26
CA GLU A 45 5.73 9.20 11.48
C GLU A 45 4.71 9.58 12.57
N ASN A 46 3.44 9.78 12.19
CA ASN A 46 2.34 10.10 13.10
C ASN A 46 1.62 8.84 13.61
N SER A 47 1.80 7.71 12.92
CA SER A 47 1.22 6.43 13.30
C SER A 47 1.71 5.98 14.67
N PRO A 48 0.82 5.51 15.55
CA PRO A 48 1.23 5.00 16.85
C PRO A 48 1.94 3.63 16.75
N LEU A 49 2.03 3.06 15.53
CA LEU A 49 2.79 1.86 15.20
C LEU A 49 4.17 2.16 14.57
N TYR A 50 4.56 3.43 14.40
CA TYR A 50 5.76 3.82 13.66
C TYR A 50 7.07 3.15 14.14
N GLU A 51 7.18 2.92 15.45
CA GLU A 51 8.34 2.30 16.10
C GLU A 51 8.21 0.78 16.29
N VAL A 52 7.10 0.18 15.88
CA VAL A 52 6.83 -1.24 16.10
C VAL A 52 7.52 -2.07 15.02
N SER A 53 8.50 -2.86 15.42
CA SER A 53 9.14 -3.90 14.60
C SER A 53 8.44 -5.25 14.74
N LYS A 54 8.75 -6.20 13.85
CA LYS A 54 8.23 -7.58 13.88
C LYS A 54 8.46 -8.27 15.24
N GLU A 55 9.63 -8.03 15.84
CA GLU A 55 9.99 -8.59 17.14
C GLU A 55 9.22 -7.89 18.26
N SER A 56 9.19 -6.56 18.26
CA SER A 56 8.51 -5.79 19.30
C SER A 56 7.00 -6.06 19.33
N LEU A 57 6.38 -6.32 18.17
CA LEU A 57 4.96 -6.61 18.03
C LEU A 57 4.53 -7.80 18.89
N ARG A 58 5.38 -8.83 19.02
CA ARG A 58 5.10 -10.03 19.83
C ARG A 58 4.95 -9.74 21.32
N THR A 59 5.62 -8.70 21.79
CA THR A 59 5.60 -8.26 23.20
C THR A 59 4.79 -6.99 23.41
N ALA A 60 4.25 -6.42 22.34
CA ALA A 60 3.52 -5.18 22.39
C ALA A 60 2.24 -5.35 23.21
N ARG A 61 1.78 -4.24 23.80
CA ARG A 61 0.55 -4.18 24.58
C ARG A 61 -0.30 -3.03 24.08
N PHE A 62 -1.20 -3.34 23.17
CA PHE A 62 -2.21 -2.44 22.65
C PHE A 62 -3.39 -3.26 22.12
N GLU A 63 -4.49 -2.60 21.81
CA GLU A 63 -5.63 -3.17 21.11
C GLU A 63 -6.04 -2.23 19.98
N ILE A 64 -6.22 -2.75 18.76
CA ILE A 64 -6.75 -1.98 17.65
C ILE A 64 -8.24 -2.22 17.58
N ILE A 65 -9.03 -1.18 17.78
CA ILE A 65 -10.49 -1.24 17.60
C ILE A 65 -10.78 -0.77 16.18
N ALA A 66 -11.48 -1.59 15.41
CA ALA A 66 -12.01 -1.23 14.10
C ALA A 66 -13.51 -1.00 14.19
N ILE A 67 -13.95 0.14 13.66
CA ILE A 67 -15.33 0.58 13.69
C ILE A 67 -15.77 0.85 12.25
N LEU A 68 -16.90 0.26 11.85
CA LEU A 68 -17.56 0.55 10.58
C LEU A 68 -18.94 1.14 10.89
N GLU A 69 -19.17 2.36 10.45
CA GLU A 69 -20.45 3.04 10.56
C GLU A 69 -21.11 3.16 9.18
N GLY A 70 -22.42 2.97 9.12
CA GLY A 70 -23.18 3.10 7.89
C GLY A 70 -24.66 3.29 8.15
N VAL A 71 -25.39 3.76 7.13
CA VAL A 71 -26.85 3.86 7.18
C VAL A 71 -27.44 2.69 6.41
N VAL A 72 -28.37 1.97 7.03
CA VAL A 72 -29.09 0.88 6.37
C VAL A 72 -30.26 1.50 5.59
N GLU A 73 -30.19 1.47 4.26
CA GLU A 73 -31.15 2.16 3.37
C GLU A 73 -32.61 1.83 3.68
N SER A 74 -32.92 0.56 3.97
CA SER A 74 -34.30 0.11 4.22
C SER A 74 -34.91 0.64 5.52
N VAL A 75 -34.09 1.01 6.51
CA VAL A 75 -34.55 1.45 7.84
C VAL A 75 -34.28 2.93 8.08
N GLY A 76 -33.32 3.52 7.35
CA GLY A 76 -32.87 4.90 7.54
C GLY A 76 -32.12 5.12 8.86
N SER A 77 -31.81 4.05 9.61
CA SER A 77 -31.06 4.12 10.86
C SER A 77 -29.57 3.95 10.62
N THR A 78 -28.77 4.62 11.45
CA THR A 78 -27.33 4.39 11.52
C THR A 78 -27.06 3.09 12.27
N THR A 79 -26.14 2.28 11.72
CA THR A 79 -25.66 1.04 12.30
C THR A 79 -24.15 1.12 12.44
N GLN A 80 -23.63 0.53 13.51
CA GLN A 80 -22.21 0.47 13.79
C GLN A 80 -21.79 -0.98 14.05
N ALA A 81 -20.85 -1.49 13.27
CA ALA A 81 -20.15 -2.74 13.52
C ALA A 81 -18.80 -2.43 14.18
N ARG A 82 -18.43 -3.22 15.20
CA ARG A 82 -17.17 -3.05 15.93
C ARG A 82 -16.48 -4.41 16.05
N THR A 83 -15.16 -4.40 15.89
CA THR A 83 -14.29 -5.53 16.20
C THR A 83 -12.99 -5.02 16.78
N SER A 84 -12.19 -5.89 17.37
CA SER A 84 -10.85 -5.52 17.82
C SER A 84 -9.81 -6.58 17.49
N TYR A 85 -8.55 -6.14 17.46
CA TYR A 85 -7.38 -6.97 17.17
C TYR A 85 -6.32 -6.76 18.23
N LEU A 86 -5.85 -7.87 18.81
CA LEU A 86 -4.70 -7.94 19.69
C LEU A 86 -3.39 -8.06 18.90
N PRO A 87 -2.23 -7.77 19.51
CA PRO A 87 -0.94 -7.77 18.80
C PRO A 87 -0.57 -9.14 18.20
N ASN A 88 -1.03 -10.23 18.83
CA ASN A 88 -0.83 -11.61 18.35
C ASN A 88 -1.74 -12.01 17.17
N GLU A 89 -2.79 -11.23 16.90
CA GLU A 89 -3.70 -11.44 15.76
C GLU A 89 -3.23 -10.66 14.52
N ILE A 90 -2.27 -9.75 14.67
CA ILE A 90 -1.66 -9.02 13.57
C ILE A 90 -0.57 -9.88 12.92
N LEU A 91 -0.81 -10.27 11.67
CA LEU A 91 0.10 -11.12 10.92
C LEU A 91 1.14 -10.29 10.14
N TRP A 92 2.35 -10.18 10.67
CA TRP A 92 3.46 -9.50 9.97
C TRP A 92 3.91 -10.27 8.73
N GLY A 93 4.09 -9.56 7.61
CA GLY A 93 4.58 -10.17 6.36
C GLY A 93 3.55 -11.04 5.66
N LYS A 94 2.25 -10.76 5.85
CA LYS A 94 1.16 -11.43 5.16
C LYS A 94 0.39 -10.46 4.26
N ARG A 95 -0.27 -11.01 3.24
CA ARG A 95 -1.29 -10.34 2.43
C ARG A 95 -2.51 -11.22 2.26
N PHE A 96 -3.69 -10.60 2.12
CA PHE A 96 -4.94 -11.31 1.82
C PHE A 96 -4.90 -11.94 0.43
N GLU A 97 -5.45 -13.14 0.30
CA GLU A 97 -5.71 -13.77 -0.99
C GLU A 97 -6.75 -12.94 -1.79
N LYS A 98 -6.65 -12.95 -3.12
CA LYS A 98 -7.64 -12.24 -3.95
C LYS A 98 -8.98 -12.98 -3.92
N LEU A 99 -10.04 -12.26 -3.59
CA LEU A 99 -11.41 -12.81 -3.47
C LEU A 99 -12.19 -12.74 -4.78
N VAL A 100 -11.86 -11.79 -5.64
CA VAL A 100 -12.64 -11.49 -6.85
C VAL A 100 -11.93 -12.07 -8.06
N THR A 101 -12.66 -12.87 -8.83
CA THR A 101 -12.21 -13.46 -10.09
C THR A 101 -13.15 -13.05 -11.21
N TYR A 102 -12.58 -12.64 -12.34
CA TYR A 102 -13.34 -12.34 -13.56
C TYR A 102 -13.43 -13.58 -14.44
N GLN A 103 -14.64 -14.05 -14.71
CA GLN A 103 -14.92 -15.17 -15.60
C GLN A 103 -15.05 -14.65 -17.03
N ARG A 104 -14.10 -15.01 -17.91
CA ARG A 104 -14.13 -14.55 -19.31
C ARG A 104 -15.27 -15.16 -20.12
N ASP A 105 -15.70 -16.37 -19.77
CA ASP A 105 -16.68 -17.14 -20.55
C ASP A 105 -18.08 -16.49 -20.55
N ASN A 106 -18.49 -15.90 -19.43
CA ASN A 106 -19.78 -15.24 -19.29
C ASN A 106 -19.67 -13.74 -18.95
N GLY A 107 -18.46 -13.22 -18.73
CA GLY A 107 -18.20 -11.82 -18.41
C GLY A 107 -18.57 -11.41 -16.97
N GLU A 108 -18.74 -12.36 -16.06
CA GLU A 108 -19.17 -12.11 -14.69
C GLU A 108 -18.01 -12.02 -13.68
N TYR A 109 -18.24 -11.30 -12.58
CA TYR A 109 -17.35 -11.29 -11.43
C TYR A 109 -17.88 -12.25 -10.36
N ARG A 110 -17.03 -13.18 -9.92
CA ARG A 110 -17.33 -14.09 -8.82
C ARG A 110 -16.49 -13.75 -7.59
N ILE A 111 -17.16 -13.67 -6.45
CA ILE A 111 -16.51 -13.58 -5.14
C ILE A 111 -16.46 -14.97 -4.54
N ASP A 112 -15.28 -15.38 -4.11
CA ASP A 112 -15.10 -16.55 -3.29
C ASP A 112 -14.92 -16.15 -1.82
N PHE A 113 -15.99 -16.27 -1.03
CA PHE A 113 -15.96 -15.92 0.39
C PHE A 113 -15.25 -16.98 1.25
N GLU A 114 -14.98 -18.19 0.73
CA GLU A 114 -14.18 -19.18 1.46
C GLU A 114 -12.75 -18.68 1.64
N LYS A 115 -12.28 -17.82 0.74
CA LYS A 115 -10.96 -17.19 0.78
C LYS A 115 -10.90 -15.92 1.62
N PHE A 116 -12.01 -15.48 2.22
CA PHE A 116 -12.10 -14.17 2.88
C PHE A 116 -11.03 -13.96 3.97
N HIS A 117 -10.71 -15.03 4.70
CA HIS A 117 -9.69 -15.00 5.76
C HIS A 117 -8.33 -15.55 5.30
N ASN A 118 -8.19 -15.98 4.05
CA ASN A 118 -6.96 -16.57 3.55
C ASN A 118 -5.87 -15.52 3.38
N VAL A 119 -4.65 -15.91 3.73
CA VAL A 119 -3.47 -15.07 3.61
C VAL A 119 -2.28 -15.85 3.07
N TYR A 120 -1.37 -15.16 2.39
CA TYR A 120 -0.10 -15.74 1.92
C TYR A 120 1.10 -14.93 2.42
N ASP A 121 2.26 -15.58 2.48
CA ASP A 121 3.53 -14.96 2.90
C ASP A 121 4.09 -14.01 1.86
N VAL A 122 4.64 -12.90 2.33
CA VAL A 122 5.33 -11.92 1.51
C VAL A 122 6.63 -11.52 2.20
N ASP A 123 7.68 -11.33 1.40
CA ASP A 123 8.95 -10.83 1.92
C ASP A 123 8.79 -9.37 2.37
N THR A 124 8.74 -9.19 3.69
CA THR A 124 8.55 -7.90 4.35
C THR A 124 9.69 -7.69 5.34
N PRO A 125 10.38 -6.53 5.32
CA PRO A 125 11.44 -6.21 6.27
C PRO A 125 10.97 -6.43 7.71
N PRO A 126 11.80 -7.01 8.60
CA PRO A 126 11.42 -7.23 9.99
C PRO A 126 11.51 -5.96 10.86
N CYS A 127 12.11 -4.89 10.33
CA CYS A 127 12.31 -3.62 11.01
C CYS A 127 11.03 -2.78 11.10
N SER A 128 11.01 -1.83 12.03
CA SER A 128 9.94 -0.84 12.14
C SER A 128 9.92 0.12 10.95
N ALA A 129 8.80 0.84 10.76
CA ALA A 129 8.71 1.89 9.74
C ALA A 129 9.76 2.99 9.98
N LYS A 130 9.98 3.40 11.24
CA LYS A 130 11.02 4.35 11.63
C LYS A 130 12.43 3.92 11.23
N GLU A 131 12.76 2.64 11.40
CA GLU A 131 14.05 2.10 10.99
C GLU A 131 14.18 2.05 9.47
N LEU A 132 13.10 1.67 8.78
CA LEU A 132 13.05 1.61 7.32
C LEU A 132 13.26 2.99 6.70
N ASP A 133 12.63 4.04 7.24
CA ASP A 133 12.80 5.40 6.77
C ASP A 133 14.22 5.92 6.99
N LYS A 134 14.84 5.60 8.14
CA LYS A 134 16.26 5.90 8.39
C LYS A 134 17.18 5.20 7.39
N MET A 135 16.92 3.94 7.05
CA MET A 135 17.70 3.21 6.05
C MET A 135 17.53 3.81 4.65
N ARG A 136 16.31 4.18 4.27
CA ARG A 136 16.03 4.88 3.00
C ARG A 136 16.76 6.21 2.91
N ALA A 137 16.73 7.01 3.98
CA ALA A 137 17.42 8.30 4.03
C ALA A 137 18.96 8.16 3.94
N LYS A 138 19.54 7.13 4.57
CA LYS A 138 20.99 6.84 4.49
C LYS A 138 21.39 6.36 3.09
N ASN A 139 20.59 5.49 2.48
CA ASN A 139 20.87 4.94 1.15
C ASN A 139 20.60 5.96 0.02
N ALA A 140 19.89 7.05 0.30
CA ALA A 140 19.72 8.17 -0.64
C ALA A 140 21.01 8.98 -0.88
N TYR A 141 22.00 8.88 0.02
CA TYR A 141 23.34 9.48 -0.13
C TYR A 141 24.39 8.38 -0.39
N GLN A 142 24.38 7.79 -1.59
CA GLN A 142 25.59 7.13 -2.07
C GLN A 142 26.47 8.20 -2.73
N ILE A 143 27.57 8.57 -2.07
CA ILE A 143 28.67 9.25 -2.76
C ILE A 143 29.15 8.27 -3.83
N ALA A 144 29.08 8.68 -5.10
CA ALA A 144 29.66 7.90 -6.18
C ALA A 144 31.13 7.61 -5.81
N PRO A 145 31.57 6.34 -5.81
CA PRO A 145 32.98 6.08 -5.56
C PRO A 145 33.79 6.79 -6.63
N ASP A 146 34.72 7.66 -6.21
CA ASP A 146 35.76 8.15 -7.10
C ASP A 146 36.46 6.92 -7.68
N LEU A 147 36.33 6.73 -8.99
CA LEU A 147 36.98 5.66 -9.73
C LEU A 147 38.48 5.95 -9.79
N ASN A 148 39.19 5.78 -8.67
CA ASN A 148 40.63 5.72 -8.68
C ASN A 148 41.18 4.99 -7.44
N ASP A 149 40.89 3.69 -7.32
CA ASP A 149 41.85 2.81 -6.68
C ASP A 149 41.77 1.37 -7.20
N ASN A 150 42.88 0.89 -7.76
CA ASN A 150 43.06 -0.48 -8.19
C ASN A 150 43.35 -1.34 -6.95
N SER A 151 42.30 -1.83 -6.29
CA SER A 151 42.44 -2.97 -5.37
C SER A 151 41.26 -3.93 -5.48
N ALA A 152 41.61 -5.19 -5.68
CA ALA A 152 40.68 -6.29 -5.91
C ALA A 152 39.84 -6.59 -4.67
N GLY A 153 38.52 -6.46 -4.80
CA GLY A 153 37.54 -6.84 -3.77
C GLY A 153 36.12 -6.66 -4.31
N SER A 154 35.66 -7.62 -5.12
CA SER A 154 34.35 -7.57 -5.78
C SER A 154 33.21 -7.64 -4.76
N SER A 155 32.69 -6.47 -4.36
CA SER A 155 31.39 -6.36 -3.72
C SER A 155 30.30 -6.17 -4.79
N PRO A 156 29.13 -6.83 -4.66
CA PRO A 156 28.07 -6.68 -5.64
C PRO A 156 27.54 -5.24 -5.64
N ILE A 157 27.53 -4.61 -6.82
CA ILE A 157 26.98 -3.26 -7.01
C ILE A 157 25.45 -3.39 -7.15
N ILE A 158 24.72 -2.90 -6.15
CA ILE A 158 23.27 -2.78 -6.20
C ILE A 158 22.95 -1.42 -6.84
N ALA A 159 22.64 -1.41 -8.14
CA ALA A 159 22.19 -0.21 -8.84
C ALA A 159 20.67 -0.07 -8.70
N ILE A 160 20.22 1.00 -8.03
CA ILE A 160 18.81 1.39 -8.00
C ILE A 160 18.64 2.55 -8.98
N HIS A 161 17.96 2.33 -10.10
CA HIS A 161 17.68 3.38 -11.08
C HIS A 161 16.47 4.21 -10.64
N PRO A 162 16.62 5.53 -10.43
CA PRO A 162 15.50 6.39 -10.08
C PRO A 162 14.83 6.88 -11.38
N LYS A 163 14.02 6.03 -12.02
CA LYS A 163 13.01 6.49 -12.99
C LYS A 163 11.73 5.66 -12.88
N GLY A 164 10.69 6.26 -12.32
CA GLY A 164 9.31 5.75 -12.32
C GLY A 164 8.85 5.08 -11.03
N SER A 165 7.53 5.08 -10.83
CA SER A 165 6.72 4.79 -9.63
C SER A 165 6.87 3.41 -8.94
N SER A 166 7.97 2.68 -9.14
CA SER A 166 8.28 1.46 -8.39
C SER A 166 9.76 1.09 -8.57
N PRO A 167 10.61 1.04 -7.52
CA PRO A 167 11.97 0.58 -7.68
C PRO A 167 11.98 -0.94 -7.94
N ARG A 168 12.53 -1.36 -9.08
CA ARG A 168 12.85 -2.77 -9.36
C ARG A 168 14.30 -3.05 -8.93
N LEU A 169 14.50 -4.16 -8.22
CA LEU A 169 15.82 -4.66 -7.85
C LEU A 169 16.38 -5.47 -9.03
N SER A 170 17.57 -5.11 -9.52
CA SER A 170 18.32 -5.96 -10.46
C SER A 170 19.73 -6.18 -9.93
N VAL A 171 20.13 -7.45 -9.80
CA VAL A 171 21.49 -7.83 -9.40
C VAL A 171 22.30 -8.06 -10.67
N LEU A 172 23.32 -7.24 -10.92
CA LEU A 172 24.29 -7.45 -11.99
C LEU A 172 25.51 -8.20 -11.45
N LEU A 173 25.72 -9.43 -11.92
CA LEU A 173 26.96 -10.17 -11.73
C LEU A 173 27.93 -9.80 -12.86
N SER A 174 29.13 -9.32 -12.54
CA SER A 174 30.16 -9.06 -13.56
C SER A 174 30.75 -10.39 -14.05
N LYS A 175 30.73 -10.60 -15.36
CA LYS A 175 31.39 -11.74 -16.01
C LYS A 175 32.67 -11.24 -16.67
N GLY A 176 33.81 -11.78 -16.21
CA GLY A 176 35.10 -11.64 -16.88
C GLY A 176 35.11 -12.34 -18.25
N ASP A 177 35.93 -11.79 -19.14
CA ASP A 177 35.89 -11.84 -20.60
C ASP A 177 36.21 -13.20 -21.27
N ASN A 178 35.74 -13.34 -22.52
CA ASN A 178 36.36 -14.00 -23.70
C ASN A 178 35.33 -14.68 -24.64
N GLY A 179 34.88 -13.90 -25.64
CA GLY A 179 34.64 -14.28 -27.05
C GLY A 179 33.91 -15.59 -27.41
N THR A 180 32.64 -15.49 -27.79
CA THR A 180 32.07 -15.95 -29.08
C THR A 180 30.62 -15.42 -29.16
N LEU A 181 30.32 -14.60 -30.18
CA LEU A 181 28.94 -14.19 -30.48
C LEU A 181 28.10 -15.43 -30.80
N ARG A 182 27.18 -15.77 -29.90
CA ARG A 182 25.98 -16.52 -30.24
C ARG A 182 24.78 -15.69 -29.81
N HIS A 183 23.91 -15.43 -30.78
CA HIS A 183 22.55 -14.92 -30.55
C HIS A 183 21.92 -15.68 -29.38
N PRO A 184 21.30 -15.03 -28.39
CA PRO A 184 20.36 -15.73 -27.55
C PRO A 184 19.14 -16.01 -28.42
N ASP A 185 18.88 -17.29 -28.58
CA ASP A 185 17.68 -17.85 -29.20
C ASP A 185 16.44 -17.10 -28.68
N LYS A 186 15.55 -16.76 -29.62
CA LYS A 186 14.18 -16.42 -29.28
C LYS A 186 13.64 -17.62 -28.51
N VAL A 187 13.42 -17.46 -27.21
CA VAL A 187 12.54 -18.36 -26.48
C VAL A 187 11.16 -18.08 -27.05
N GLU A 188 10.75 -18.97 -27.96
CA GLU A 188 9.39 -19.11 -28.43
C GLU A 188 8.47 -19.15 -27.21
N THR A 189 7.51 -18.23 -27.20
CA THR A 189 6.33 -18.34 -26.36
C THR A 189 5.57 -19.56 -26.89
N ASP A 190 5.71 -20.69 -26.20
CA ASP A 190 4.71 -21.76 -26.27
C ASP A 190 3.42 -21.22 -25.62
N ASP A 191 2.70 -20.44 -26.42
CA ASP A 191 1.28 -20.22 -26.28
C ASP A 191 0.58 -21.52 -26.71
N GLU A 192 0.42 -22.46 -25.77
CA GLU A 192 -0.62 -23.48 -25.86
C GLU A 192 -1.47 -23.46 -24.58
N ASP A 193 -2.56 -22.70 -24.70
CA ASP A 193 -3.92 -22.94 -24.24
C ASP A 193 -4.21 -23.37 -22.79
N ASN A 194 -5.03 -22.50 -22.17
CA ASN A 194 -6.25 -22.83 -21.45
C ASN A 194 -6.24 -22.73 -19.91
N ASP A 195 -6.16 -21.50 -19.41
CA ASP A 195 -7.26 -20.92 -18.61
C ASP A 195 -6.99 -19.44 -18.45
N GLN A 196 -7.46 -18.70 -19.43
CA GLN A 196 -7.32 -17.27 -19.42
C GLN A 196 -8.30 -16.75 -18.33
N THR A 197 -7.79 -16.51 -17.12
CA THR A 197 -8.44 -15.71 -16.06
C THR A 197 -7.78 -14.33 -16.08
N ILE A 198 -8.51 -13.25 -16.39
CA ILE A 198 -7.93 -11.90 -16.27
C ILE A 198 -8.04 -11.54 -14.80
N HIS A 199 -6.90 -11.45 -14.13
CA HIS A 199 -6.85 -10.96 -12.75
C HIS A 199 -6.99 -9.45 -12.76
N VAL A 200 -8.22 -8.96 -12.55
CA VAL A 200 -8.51 -7.54 -12.39
C VAL A 200 -8.25 -7.16 -10.93
N ASP A 201 -7.26 -6.30 -10.70
CA ASP A 201 -7.10 -5.61 -9.42
C ASP A 201 -8.14 -4.49 -9.37
N ILE A 202 -9.20 -4.66 -8.55
CA ILE A 202 -10.23 -3.62 -8.33
C ILE A 202 -9.72 -2.57 -7.33
N GLY A 203 -8.40 -2.51 -7.10
CA GLY A 203 -7.74 -1.42 -6.40
C GLY A 203 -8.25 -0.08 -6.91
N LEU A 204 -8.96 0.64 -6.05
CA LEU A 204 -9.34 2.03 -6.23
C LEU A 204 -8.10 2.80 -6.71
N GLN A 205 -8.06 3.07 -8.02
CA GLN A 205 -6.93 3.69 -8.67
C GLN A 205 -6.69 5.07 -8.05
N HIS A 206 -5.58 5.19 -7.33
CA HIS A 206 -5.07 6.46 -6.84
C HIS A 206 -4.89 7.43 -8.02
N LYS A 207 -5.52 8.62 -7.93
CA LYS A 207 -5.45 9.72 -8.93
C LYS A 207 -4.06 10.38 -9.09
N ARG A 208 -2.96 9.65 -8.92
CA ARG A 208 -1.60 10.15 -9.21
C ARG A 208 -1.02 9.71 -10.55
N SER A 209 -1.76 8.92 -11.36
CA SER A 209 -1.28 8.43 -12.67
C SER A 209 -1.78 9.20 -13.92
N LEU A 210 -2.31 10.43 -13.80
CA LEU A 210 -2.77 11.24 -14.95
C LEU A 210 -1.97 12.54 -15.18
N LEU A 211 -0.69 12.56 -14.84
CA LEU A 211 0.22 13.65 -15.24
C LEU A 211 1.43 13.08 -15.96
N THR A 212 1.24 12.54 -17.17
CA THR A 212 2.34 12.28 -18.13
C THR A 212 1.82 11.93 -19.52
N HIS A 213 0.86 12.68 -20.07
CA HIS A 213 0.77 13.00 -21.51
C HIS A 213 -0.54 13.75 -21.81
N ALA A 214 -0.45 15.06 -21.99
CA ALA A 214 -1.34 15.80 -22.88
C ALA A 214 -0.69 17.15 -23.19
N GLN A 215 -0.21 17.29 -24.42
CA GLN A 215 0.13 18.57 -25.02
C GLN A 215 -1.15 19.41 -25.16
N SER A 216 -1.05 20.72 -24.89
CA SER A 216 -2.12 21.71 -25.08
C SER A 216 -2.70 21.69 -26.50
N PRO A 217 -3.95 22.15 -26.64
CA PRO A 217 -4.12 23.45 -27.30
C PRO A 217 -5.09 24.39 -26.56
N ASP A 218 -4.78 25.69 -26.66
CA ASP A 218 -5.56 26.84 -26.23
C ASP A 218 -6.98 26.85 -26.81
N ILE A 219 -8.02 27.05 -25.97
CA ILE A 219 -9.26 27.73 -26.37
C ILE A 219 -9.81 28.62 -25.25
N LEU A 220 -10.05 29.87 -25.63
CA LEU A 220 -10.61 31.02 -24.93
C LEU A 220 -11.92 30.78 -24.14
N ALA A 221 -11.95 31.40 -22.95
CA ALA A 221 -13.02 32.20 -22.36
C ALA A 221 -14.51 31.80 -22.57
N ARG A 222 -15.21 31.54 -21.46
CA ARG A 222 -16.43 32.30 -21.09
C ARG A 222 -16.84 32.11 -19.62
N HIS A 223 -16.71 33.21 -18.90
CA HIS A 223 -17.21 33.49 -17.57
C HIS A 223 -18.76 33.51 -17.58
N LYS A 224 -19.40 32.72 -16.72
CA LYS A 224 -20.79 32.99 -16.28
C LYS A 224 -20.87 32.85 -14.76
N GLN A 225 -21.18 33.98 -14.13
CA GLN A 225 -21.43 34.14 -12.70
C GLN A 225 -22.63 33.29 -12.27
N SER A 226 -22.46 32.48 -11.22
CA SER A 226 -23.55 31.77 -10.55
C SER A 226 -24.14 32.67 -9.47
N ILE A 227 -25.41 33.05 -9.64
CA ILE A 227 -26.17 33.91 -8.73
C ILE A 227 -26.74 33.04 -7.60
N ARG A 228 -26.41 33.41 -6.37
CA ARG A 228 -26.98 32.86 -5.13
C ARG A 228 -28.50 33.12 -5.08
N ARG A 229 -29.28 32.10 -4.72
CA ARG A 229 -30.61 32.29 -4.12
C ARG A 229 -30.61 31.62 -2.74
N GLY A 230 -30.99 32.41 -1.74
CA GLY A 230 -31.20 31.99 -0.36
C GLY A 230 -32.54 31.27 -0.16
N PRO A 231 -32.93 31.01 1.09
CA PRO A 231 -33.79 29.89 1.47
C PRO A 231 -35.27 30.24 1.45
N ASP A 232 -36.10 29.30 0.98
CA ASP A 232 -37.54 29.32 1.24
C ASP A 232 -37.87 28.23 2.27
N LEU A 233 -38.35 28.70 3.42
CA LEU A 233 -39.06 27.96 4.45
C LEU A 233 -40.38 27.44 3.89
N PHE A 234 -40.68 26.17 4.07
CA PHE A 234 -41.93 25.63 4.64
C PHE A 234 -41.73 24.14 4.96
#